data_AF-A0A5J5S868-F1
#
_entry.id   AF-A0A5J5S868-F1
#
_cell.length_a   1.000
_cell.length_b   1.000
_cell.length_c   1.000
_cell.angle_alpha   90.00
_cell.angle_beta   90.00
_cell.angle_gamma   90.00
#
_symmetry.space_group_name_H-M   'P 1'
#
loop_
_entity.id
_entity.type
_entity.pdbx_description
1 polymer ?
#
loop_
_entity_poly.entity_id
_entity_poly.type
_entity_poly.pdbx_seq_one_letter_code
_entity_poly.pdbx_strand_id
1 'polypeptide(L)'
;MWIKSLRLISILIGLLNLLVVVLGGIVVAISFPGCRPHKVLPVIVVSFFSAVRIGTMIGLGIAQEATAKIITQNSSETQVLDAVIRQHRRVTYKAWLWWSRFAMVVTVLQILGAFYLIVNVATYVSEDAHFSTKCFVGGFPLSRAWKRKVMLSFLVTACCIAFLQCCAGSDVLRWRFYYASQDDAWKAHYQEIFDHGIREALCCMGRIEYLTVIEDDEVYSVAKLLGDLVAYRASGTGHLELLTGLALLQKHGQASKSSEHFVEAPVEHLQAALAFHKFAEAAYTGPLLDFGRNPFVFPCVWLHRQGVLTPWTRKRRPTLDGDNWLRGHAAAFINFLNLPSEVLRRGRVRQKKCEAAYFIVVLHELRTVVIAIRGTETPEDLIIDGLGRERSLTEVDLDGLINSSFIHPSVKKRVKSSFPHFGHSGIVETARDLYTQIEGYPGDESQSGGFVSSLLGVGCECEGYNLRVVGHSLGGSIAALLGIRLYGKFPNLHVYSYGPLPCVDSVVADACSDFITSIIHDNEFSTRLSVGSILRLRASAITALSENTQADTTLILRLARQFLYASKNNSIELEPEPAKSSTRSSKVRTKSKSLASMTGMTEDKTMSISRVPI
;
A
#
# COMPACT_ATOMS: atom_id res chain seq x y z
N MET A 1 -23.83 21.10 16.70
CA MET A 1 -24.77 21.65 15.70
C MET A 1 -24.79 20.83 14.40
N TRP A 2 -23.63 20.52 13.82
CA TRP A 2 -23.46 19.69 12.61
C TRP A 2 -24.09 18.27 12.67
N ILE A 3 -24.07 17.66 13.86
CA ILE A 3 -24.53 16.28 14.11
C ILE A 3 -26.04 16.08 13.90
N LYS A 4 -26.86 17.05 14.33
CA LYS A 4 -28.31 17.01 14.10
C LYS A 4 -28.65 17.16 12.61
N SER A 5 -27.79 17.88 11.86
CA SER A 5 -27.94 18.11 10.42
C SER A 5 -27.82 16.82 9.59
N LEU A 6 -26.86 15.93 9.91
CA LEU A 6 -26.63 14.68 9.16
C LEU A 6 -27.77 13.65 9.31
N ARG A 7 -28.35 13.49 10.51
CA ARG A 7 -29.54 12.66 10.70
C ARG A 7 -30.75 13.23 9.97
N LEU A 8 -30.89 14.56 9.98
CA LEU A 8 -31.91 15.27 9.22
C LEU A 8 -31.77 15.01 7.72
N ILE A 9 -30.55 15.02 7.18
CA ILE A 9 -30.30 14.75 5.76
C ILE A 9 -30.69 13.31 5.39
N SER A 10 -30.34 12.30 6.17
CA SER A 10 -30.73 10.91 5.88
C SER A 10 -32.25 10.70 5.96
N ILE A 11 -32.91 11.30 6.95
CA ILE A 11 -34.38 11.27 7.08
C ILE A 11 -35.03 12.00 5.89
N LEU A 12 -34.51 13.17 5.52
CA LEU A 12 -34.98 13.95 4.38
C LEU A 12 -34.83 13.18 3.06
N ILE A 13 -33.70 12.51 2.84
CA ILE A 13 -33.50 11.66 1.65
C ILE A 13 -34.51 10.51 1.63
N GLY A 14 -34.77 9.87 2.77
CA GLY A 14 -35.79 8.81 2.88
C GLY A 14 -37.19 9.33 2.55
N LEU A 15 -37.58 10.48 3.12
CA LEU A 15 -38.88 11.11 2.88
C LEU A 15 -39.04 11.57 1.42
N LEU A 16 -38.00 12.13 0.80
CA LEU A 16 -38.04 12.52 -0.60
C LEU A 16 -38.17 11.32 -1.53
N ASN A 17 -37.48 10.20 -1.24
CA ASN A 17 -37.65 8.97 -2.02
C ASN A 17 -39.06 8.40 -1.88
N LEU A 18 -39.65 8.45 -0.69
CA LEU A 18 -41.04 8.06 -0.47
C LEU A 18 -42.00 8.97 -1.26
N LEU A 19 -41.74 10.28 -1.26
CA LEU A 19 -42.51 11.25 -2.03
C LEU A 19 -42.44 10.97 -3.53
N VAL A 20 -41.28 10.61 -4.08
CA VAL A 20 -41.13 10.23 -5.49
C VAL A 20 -41.92 8.96 -5.84
N VAL A 21 -41.97 7.97 -4.94
CA VAL A 21 -42.78 6.76 -5.13
C VAL A 21 -44.27 7.12 -5.17
N VAL A 22 -44.75 7.92 -4.22
CA VAL A 22 -46.16 8.34 -4.14
C VAL A 22 -46.56 9.21 -5.33
N LEU A 23 -45.78 10.25 -5.63
CA LEU A 23 -46.04 11.15 -6.77
C LEU A 23 -45.98 10.38 -8.09
N GLY A 24 -45.00 9.50 -8.27
CA GLY A 24 -44.89 8.68 -9.47
C GLY A 24 -46.07 7.73 -9.66
N GLY A 25 -46.56 7.09 -8.59
CA GLY A 25 -47.78 6.29 -8.62
C GLY A 25 -49.02 7.10 -9.03
N ILE A 26 -49.16 8.31 -8.50
CA ILE A 26 -50.23 9.24 -8.87
C ILE A 26 -50.11 9.65 -10.35
N VAL A 27 -48.90 9.94 -10.83
CA VAL A 27 -48.64 10.29 -12.23
C VAL A 27 -48.99 9.14 -13.17
N VAL A 28 -48.60 7.91 -12.83
CA VAL A 28 -48.93 6.71 -13.60
C VAL A 28 -50.45 6.52 -13.65
N ALA A 29 -51.13 6.62 -12.49
CA ALA A 29 -52.58 6.47 -12.40
C ALA A 29 -53.35 7.54 -13.18
N ILE A 30 -52.85 8.78 -13.22
CA ILE A 30 -53.45 9.87 -14.01
C ILE A 30 -53.23 9.67 -15.52
N SER A 31 -52.14 9.01 -15.91
CA SER A 31 -51.74 8.81 -17.30
C SER A 31 -52.43 7.61 -17.95
N PHE A 32 -52.92 6.64 -17.18
CA PHE A 32 -53.72 5.52 -17.67
C PHE A 32 -55.22 5.84 -17.64
N PRO A 33 -56.01 5.53 -18.70
CA PRO A 33 -55.65 4.88 -19.98
C PRO A 33 -55.27 5.87 -21.12
N GLY A 34 -55.08 7.16 -20.82
CA GLY A 34 -54.95 8.22 -21.83
C GLY A 34 -53.59 8.33 -22.55
N CYS A 35 -52.56 7.61 -22.10
CA CYS A 35 -51.19 7.70 -22.58
C CYS A 35 -50.63 6.36 -23.06
N ARG A 36 -49.78 6.39 -24.09
CA ARG A 36 -49.03 5.20 -24.53
C ARG A 36 -48.03 4.76 -23.44
N PRO A 37 -47.87 3.45 -23.18
CA PRO A 37 -47.01 2.93 -22.10
C PRO A 37 -45.57 3.45 -22.13
N HIS A 38 -44.98 3.65 -23.31
CA HIS A 38 -43.60 4.13 -23.44
C HIS A 38 -43.38 5.53 -22.87
N LYS A 39 -44.39 6.41 -22.88
CA LYS A 39 -44.28 7.78 -22.32
C LYS A 39 -44.27 7.80 -20.78
N VAL A 40 -44.81 6.75 -20.15
CA VAL A 40 -44.90 6.60 -18.69
C VAL A 40 -43.71 5.82 -18.13
N LEU A 41 -42.98 5.09 -18.98
CA LEU A 41 -41.81 4.28 -18.61
C LEU A 41 -40.74 5.05 -17.81
N PRO A 42 -40.34 6.29 -18.16
CA PRO A 42 -39.34 7.03 -17.38
C PRO A 42 -39.80 7.29 -15.94
N VAL A 43 -41.09 7.56 -15.73
CA VAL A 43 -41.68 7.78 -14.40
C VAL A 43 -41.63 6.49 -13.59
N ILE A 44 -42.00 5.36 -14.20
CA ILE A 44 -41.98 4.03 -13.55
C ILE A 44 -40.55 3.67 -13.13
N VAL A 45 -39.57 3.87 -14.01
CA VAL A 45 -38.16 3.56 -13.74
C VAL A 45 -37.61 4.40 -12.57
N VAL A 46 -37.86 5.71 -12.56
CA VAL A 46 -37.42 6.60 -11.47
C VAL A 46 -38.10 6.22 -10.15
N SER A 47 -39.41 5.95 -10.14
CA SER A 47 -40.12 5.50 -8.94
C SER A 47 -39.65 4.14 -8.43
N PHE A 48 -39.34 3.21 -9.32
CA PHE A 48 -38.78 1.91 -8.96
C PHE A 48 -37.44 2.06 -8.24
N PHE A 49 -36.50 2.83 -8.80
CA PHE A 49 -35.21 3.05 -8.14
C PHE A 49 -35.33 3.80 -6.82
N SER A 50 -36.31 4.70 -6.66
CA SER A 50 -36.62 5.30 -5.36
C SER A 50 -37.16 4.30 -4.33
N ALA A 51 -37.97 3.33 -4.73
CA ALA A 51 -38.43 2.26 -3.84
C ALA A 51 -37.26 1.33 -3.44
N VAL A 52 -36.45 0.93 -4.42
CA VAL A 52 -35.22 0.14 -4.18
C VAL A 52 -34.29 0.91 -3.24
N ARG A 53 -34.15 2.22 -3.41
CA ARG A 53 -33.32 3.06 -2.54
C ARG A 53 -33.77 3.00 -1.08
N ILE A 54 -35.06 3.08 -0.80
CA ILE A 54 -35.60 2.94 0.57
C ILE A 54 -35.20 1.57 1.15
N GLY A 55 -35.39 0.50 0.38
CA GLY A 55 -34.97 -0.85 0.78
C GLY A 55 -33.47 -0.93 1.09
N THR A 56 -32.61 -0.35 0.24
CA THR A 56 -31.16 -0.32 0.48
C THR A 56 -30.78 0.50 1.70
N MET A 57 -31.50 1.60 2.01
CA MET A 57 -31.24 2.40 3.20
C MET A 57 -31.57 1.64 4.48
N ILE A 58 -32.66 0.86 4.49
CA ILE A 58 -33.04 0.00 5.61
C ILE A 58 -32.01 -1.14 5.78
N GLY A 59 -31.68 -1.85 4.70
CA GLY A 59 -30.70 -2.93 4.72
C GLY A 59 -29.31 -2.47 5.17
N LEU A 60 -28.85 -1.33 4.66
CA LEU A 60 -27.60 -0.70 5.09
C LEU A 60 -27.63 -0.32 6.56
N GLY A 61 -28.74 0.24 7.05
CA GLY A 61 -28.92 0.59 8.47
C GLY A 61 -28.84 -0.61 9.41
N ILE A 62 -29.53 -1.72 9.07
CA ILE A 62 -29.48 -2.97 9.84
C ILE A 62 -28.06 -3.56 9.85
N ALA A 63 -27.42 -3.62 8.67
CA ALA A 63 -26.06 -4.15 8.57
C ALA A 63 -25.04 -3.26 9.32
N GLN A 64 -25.23 -1.94 9.28
CA GLN A 64 -24.39 -0.99 10.01
C GLN A 64 -24.55 -1.17 11.52
N GLU A 65 -25.78 -1.32 12.02
CA GLU A 65 -26.04 -1.56 13.45
C GLU A 65 -25.42 -2.89 13.93
N ALA A 66 -25.60 -3.97 13.17
CA ALA A 66 -25.04 -5.28 13.49
C ALA A 66 -23.51 -5.23 13.56
N THR A 67 -22.88 -4.58 12.57
CA THR A 67 -21.43 -4.40 12.54
C THR A 67 -20.97 -3.54 13.72
N ALA A 68 -21.74 -2.50 14.06
CA ALA A 68 -21.39 -1.61 15.15
C ALA A 68 -21.40 -2.29 16.52
N LYS A 69 -22.43 -3.08 16.81
CA LYS A 69 -22.55 -3.86 18.06
C LYS A 69 -21.37 -4.82 18.25
N ILE A 70 -20.98 -5.54 17.20
CA ILE A 70 -19.84 -6.48 17.23
C ILE A 70 -18.53 -5.75 17.51
N ILE A 71 -18.32 -4.58 16.92
CA ILE A 71 -17.09 -3.80 17.13
C ILE A 71 -17.00 -3.27 18.57
N THR A 72 -18.11 -2.83 19.16
CA THR A 72 -18.12 -2.21 20.50
C THR A 72 -18.13 -3.20 21.67
N GLN A 73 -18.65 -4.41 21.47
CA GLN A 73 -18.78 -5.41 22.56
C GLN A 73 -17.50 -6.23 22.79
N ASN A 74 -16.57 -6.24 21.84
CA ASN A 74 -15.44 -7.17 21.82
C ASN A 74 -14.08 -6.54 22.16
N SER A 75 -14.06 -5.36 22.80
CA SER A 75 -12.80 -4.70 23.24
C SER A 75 -12.16 -5.34 24.48
N SER A 76 -12.76 -6.40 25.05
CA SER A 76 -12.28 -7.09 26.25
C SER A 76 -12.34 -8.62 26.10
N GLU A 77 -11.16 -9.28 26.18
CA GLU A 77 -10.88 -10.67 26.61
C GLU A 77 -10.47 -11.79 25.60
N THR A 78 -9.31 -12.40 25.93
CA THR A 78 -8.72 -13.76 25.73
C THR A 78 -8.56 -14.45 24.34
N GLN A 79 -7.34 -14.95 24.09
CA GLN A 79 -6.76 -15.37 22.79
C GLN A 79 -7.35 -16.60 22.07
N VAL A 80 -8.10 -17.50 22.72
CA VAL A 80 -8.60 -18.73 22.06
C VAL A 80 -10.01 -18.56 21.47
N LEU A 81 -10.77 -17.56 21.94
CA LEU A 81 -12.07 -17.16 21.40
C LEU A 81 -11.94 -16.14 20.24
N ASP A 82 -10.72 -15.74 19.90
CA ASP A 82 -10.42 -14.62 19.00
C ASP A 82 -10.66 -14.94 17.52
N ALA A 83 -10.38 -16.18 17.07
CA ALA A 83 -10.51 -16.55 15.66
C ALA A 83 -11.98 -16.63 15.19
N VAL A 84 -12.86 -17.22 16.00
CA VAL A 84 -14.30 -17.37 15.69
C VAL A 84 -15.01 -16.01 15.75
N ILE A 85 -14.69 -15.20 16.77
CA ILE A 85 -15.20 -13.82 16.90
C ILE A 85 -14.73 -12.96 15.72
N ARG A 86 -13.47 -13.07 15.32
CA ARG A 86 -12.90 -12.35 14.17
C ARG A 86 -13.55 -12.77 12.85
N GLN A 87 -13.82 -14.06 12.66
CA GLN A 87 -14.54 -14.55 11.48
C GLN A 87 -15.98 -14.03 11.43
N HIS A 88 -16.67 -14.01 12.57
CA HIS A 88 -18.01 -13.45 12.68
C HIS A 88 -18.04 -11.94 12.38
N ARG A 89 -17.04 -11.19 12.86
CA ARG A 89 -16.84 -9.76 12.55
C ARG A 89 -16.65 -9.53 11.05
N ARG A 90 -15.77 -10.29 10.40
CA ARG A 90 -15.49 -10.20 8.95
C ARG A 90 -16.73 -10.47 8.10
N VAL A 91 -17.51 -11.51 8.41
CA VAL A 91 -18.74 -11.83 7.66
C VAL A 91 -19.76 -10.70 7.75
N THR A 92 -19.94 -10.16 8.95
CA THR A 92 -20.89 -9.06 9.18
C THR A 92 -20.43 -7.77 8.49
N TYR A 93 -19.13 -7.47 8.56
CA TYR A 93 -18.54 -6.31 7.88
C TYR A 93 -18.63 -6.43 6.35
N LYS A 94 -18.41 -7.62 5.80
CA LYS A 94 -18.58 -7.91 4.37
C LYS A 94 -20.03 -7.71 3.91
N ALA A 95 -21.01 -8.11 4.71
CA ALA A 95 -22.41 -7.85 4.43
C ALA A 95 -22.71 -6.34 4.40
N TRP A 96 -22.15 -5.57 5.34
CA TRP A 96 -22.26 -4.10 5.34
C TRP A 96 -21.61 -3.47 4.10
N LEU A 97 -20.38 -3.87 3.73
CA LEU A 97 -19.70 -3.40 2.53
C LEU A 97 -20.51 -3.68 1.26
N TRP A 98 -21.11 -4.87 1.18
CA TRP A 98 -21.98 -5.23 0.06
C TRP A 98 -23.20 -4.31 -0.04
N TRP A 99 -23.89 -4.05 1.09
CA TRP A 99 -25.00 -3.11 1.13
C TRP A 99 -24.59 -1.67 0.79
N SER A 100 -23.43 -1.20 1.26
CA SER A 100 -22.91 0.14 0.94
C SER A 100 -22.61 0.28 -0.56
N ARG A 101 -21.99 -0.73 -1.17
CA ARG A 101 -21.72 -0.76 -2.62
C ARG A 101 -23.00 -0.83 -3.45
N PHE A 102 -23.93 -1.67 -3.05
CA PHE A 102 -25.23 -1.76 -3.71
C PHE A 102 -25.98 -0.42 -3.62
N ALA A 103 -25.95 0.23 -2.46
CA ALA A 103 -26.49 1.56 -2.24
C ALA A 103 -25.82 2.63 -3.13
N MET A 104 -24.51 2.54 -3.38
CA MET A 104 -23.79 3.42 -4.32
C MET A 104 -24.26 3.20 -5.76
N VAL A 105 -24.37 1.95 -6.22
CA VAL A 105 -24.87 1.62 -7.56
C VAL A 105 -26.29 2.16 -7.77
N VAL A 106 -27.18 1.96 -6.80
CA VAL A 106 -28.54 2.50 -6.85
C VAL A 106 -28.54 4.03 -6.93
N THR A 107 -27.63 4.70 -6.20
CA THR A 107 -27.48 6.17 -6.26
C THR A 107 -27.08 6.63 -7.66
N VAL A 108 -26.12 5.98 -8.30
CA VAL A 108 -25.72 6.28 -9.69
C VAL A 108 -26.90 6.08 -10.65
N LEU A 109 -27.65 4.97 -10.50
CA LEU A 109 -28.83 4.69 -11.32
C LEU A 109 -29.94 5.73 -11.11
N GLN A 110 -30.09 6.28 -9.90
CA GLN A 110 -31.04 7.37 -9.62
C GLN A 110 -30.64 8.68 -10.30
N ILE A 111 -29.34 9.02 -10.30
CA ILE A 111 -28.83 10.20 -11.00
C ILE A 111 -29.02 10.07 -12.51
N LEU A 112 -28.66 8.91 -13.08
CA LEU A 112 -28.87 8.62 -14.50
C LEU A 112 -30.36 8.60 -14.87
N GLY A 113 -31.21 8.03 -14.01
CA GLY A 113 -32.66 8.01 -14.17
C GLY A 113 -33.28 9.41 -14.13
N ALA A 114 -32.81 10.29 -13.25
CA ALA A 114 -33.24 11.69 -13.20
C ALA A 114 -32.84 12.45 -14.47
N PHE A 115 -31.61 12.26 -14.96
CA PHE A 115 -31.16 12.85 -16.22
C PHE A 115 -31.99 12.33 -17.41
N TYR A 116 -32.21 11.02 -17.49
CA TYR A 116 -33.05 10.39 -18.50
C TYR A 116 -34.48 10.93 -18.49
N LEU A 117 -35.07 11.11 -17.30
CA LEU A 117 -36.39 11.71 -17.11
C LEU A 117 -36.44 13.15 -17.65
N ILE A 118 -35.45 14.00 -17.33
CA ILE A 118 -35.39 15.38 -17.81
C ILE A 118 -35.33 15.43 -19.34
N VAL A 119 -34.45 14.63 -19.96
CA VAL A 119 -34.30 14.58 -21.42
C VAL A 119 -35.61 14.15 -22.08
N ASN A 120 -36.26 13.10 -21.58
CA ASN A 120 -37.54 12.62 -22.11
C ASN A 120 -38.67 13.64 -21.93
N VAL A 121 -38.75 14.31 -20.78
CA VAL A 121 -39.78 15.34 -20.56
C VAL A 121 -39.55 16.53 -21.49
N ALA A 122 -38.29 16.93 -21.72
CA ALA A 122 -37.95 18.02 -22.64
C ALA A 122 -38.30 17.66 -24.10
N THR A 123 -38.02 16.43 -24.55
CA THR A 123 -38.40 15.98 -25.90
C THR A 123 -39.92 15.92 -26.06
N TYR A 124 -40.65 15.41 -25.07
CA TYR A 124 -42.12 15.36 -25.14
C TYR A 124 -42.78 16.74 -25.10
N VAL A 125 -42.22 17.70 -24.36
CA VAL A 125 -42.71 19.10 -24.38
C VAL A 125 -42.49 19.75 -25.74
N SER A 126 -41.37 19.46 -26.40
CA SER A 126 -41.07 19.94 -27.76
C SER A 126 -42.01 19.32 -28.81
N GLU A 127 -42.31 18.03 -28.71
CA GLU A 127 -43.22 17.31 -29.62
C GLU A 127 -44.70 17.67 -29.41
N ASP A 128 -45.16 17.81 -28.14
CA ASP A 128 -46.55 18.18 -27.81
C ASP A 128 -46.88 19.64 -28.23
N ALA A 129 -45.88 20.49 -28.50
CA ALA A 129 -46.09 21.80 -29.11
C ALA A 129 -46.60 21.70 -30.56
N HIS A 130 -46.47 20.53 -31.21
CA HIS A 130 -46.88 20.28 -32.59
C HIS A 130 -48.09 19.34 -32.71
N PHE A 131 -48.28 18.41 -31.77
CA PHE A 131 -49.43 17.49 -31.75
C PHE A 131 -50.13 17.53 -30.38
N SER A 132 -51.44 17.79 -30.38
CA SER A 132 -52.29 17.87 -29.18
C SER A 132 -52.48 16.52 -28.49
N THR A 133 -51.40 15.91 -27.97
CA THR A 133 -51.47 14.73 -27.12
C THR A 133 -51.51 15.14 -25.64
N LYS A 134 -52.61 14.78 -24.96
CA LYS A 134 -52.97 15.19 -23.58
C LYS A 134 -52.10 14.58 -22.48
N CYS A 135 -50.88 14.18 -22.78
CA CYS A 135 -50.17 13.20 -21.97
C CYS A 135 -49.34 13.81 -20.85
N PHE A 136 -48.60 14.91 -21.09
CA PHE A 136 -47.74 15.43 -20.03
C PHE A 136 -47.68 16.95 -19.82
N VAL A 137 -47.83 17.81 -20.84
CA VAL A 137 -47.78 19.28 -20.60
C VAL A 137 -48.70 20.12 -21.50
N GLY A 138 -49.02 19.70 -22.72
CA GLY A 138 -49.61 20.57 -23.75
C GLY A 138 -51.14 20.76 -23.81
N GLY A 139 -51.95 20.24 -22.87
CA GLY A 139 -53.41 20.16 -23.11
C GLY A 139 -54.35 20.24 -21.90
N PHE A 140 -53.94 20.87 -20.81
CA PHE A 140 -54.80 20.98 -19.62
C PHE A 140 -55.43 22.38 -19.48
N PRO A 141 -56.76 22.53 -19.64
CA PRO A 141 -57.45 23.78 -19.30
C PRO A 141 -57.32 24.08 -17.80
N LEU A 142 -57.62 25.33 -17.40
CA LEU A 142 -57.47 25.88 -16.03
C LEU A 142 -57.96 24.95 -14.90
N SER A 143 -58.95 24.09 -15.18
CA SER A 143 -59.51 23.08 -14.25
C SER A 143 -58.58 21.90 -13.91
N ARG A 144 -57.48 21.70 -14.65
CA ARG A 144 -56.51 20.59 -14.46
C ARG A 144 -55.11 21.06 -14.04
N ALA A 145 -55.01 22.27 -13.49
CA ALA A 145 -53.77 22.84 -12.96
C ALA A 145 -53.08 21.96 -11.90
N TRP A 146 -53.86 21.19 -11.13
CA TRP A 146 -53.32 20.29 -10.11
C TRP A 146 -52.48 19.14 -10.70
N LYS A 147 -52.87 18.59 -11.86
CA LYS A 147 -52.09 17.53 -12.55
C LYS A 147 -50.71 18.02 -12.99
N ARG A 148 -50.65 19.25 -13.52
CA ARG A 148 -49.39 19.92 -13.88
C ARG A 148 -48.51 20.16 -12.65
N LYS A 149 -49.11 20.57 -11.53
CA LYS A 149 -48.37 20.76 -10.26
C LYS A 149 -47.79 19.43 -9.74
N VAL A 150 -48.52 18.32 -9.86
CA VAL A 150 -48.04 16.98 -9.46
C VAL A 150 -46.85 16.54 -10.31
N MET A 151 -46.91 16.72 -11.63
CA MET A 151 -45.79 16.40 -12.53
C MET A 151 -44.53 17.24 -12.25
N LEU A 152 -44.72 18.55 -12.10
CA LEU A 152 -43.61 19.46 -11.80
C LEU A 152 -42.99 19.14 -10.44
N SER A 153 -43.83 18.82 -9.44
CA SER A 153 -43.38 18.38 -8.12
C SER A 153 -42.59 17.07 -8.19
N PHE A 154 -43.01 16.09 -9.00
CA PHE A 154 -42.26 14.84 -9.21
C PHE A 154 -40.87 15.11 -9.81
N LEU A 155 -40.79 15.92 -10.87
CA LEU A 155 -39.54 16.26 -11.55
C LEU A 155 -38.57 17.00 -10.61
N VAL A 156 -39.05 18.02 -9.91
CA VAL A 156 -38.26 18.80 -8.94
C VAL A 156 -37.76 17.88 -7.82
N THR A 157 -38.63 17.03 -7.27
CA THR A 157 -38.25 16.12 -6.17
C THR A 157 -37.19 15.12 -6.62
N ALA A 158 -37.32 14.54 -7.83
CA ALA A 158 -36.32 13.62 -8.39
C ALA A 158 -34.94 14.30 -8.58
N CYS A 159 -34.93 15.56 -9.06
CA CYS A 159 -33.69 16.34 -9.22
C CYS A 159 -33.09 16.73 -7.86
N CYS A 160 -33.92 17.12 -6.89
CA CYS A 160 -33.47 17.44 -5.53
C CYS A 160 -32.81 16.24 -4.85
N ILE A 161 -33.31 15.01 -5.07
CA ILE A 161 -32.67 13.79 -4.55
C ILE A 161 -31.27 13.62 -5.14
N ALA A 162 -31.11 13.76 -6.46
CA ALA A 162 -29.81 13.63 -7.11
C ALA A 162 -28.80 14.65 -6.56
N PHE A 163 -29.22 15.91 -6.36
CA PHE A 163 -28.38 16.94 -5.77
C PHE A 163 -28.04 16.66 -4.30
N LEU A 164 -29.03 16.33 -3.47
CA LEU A 164 -28.82 16.01 -2.05
C LEU A 164 -27.93 14.78 -1.86
N GLN A 165 -27.96 13.82 -2.78
CA GLN A 165 -27.07 12.66 -2.76
C GLN A 165 -25.61 13.03 -3.04
N CYS A 166 -25.34 14.03 -3.89
CA CYS A 166 -24.00 14.58 -4.07
C CYS A 166 -23.50 15.32 -2.82
N CYS A 167 -24.41 15.91 -2.04
CA CYS A 167 -24.08 16.62 -0.79
C CYS A 167 -24.04 15.72 0.44
N ALA A 168 -24.69 14.56 0.40
CA ALA A 168 -24.65 13.56 1.45
C ALA A 168 -23.25 12.91 1.44
N GLY A 169 -22.37 13.36 2.33
CA GLY A 169 -20.99 12.86 2.44
C GLY A 169 -20.89 11.34 2.59
N SER A 170 -19.68 10.81 2.42
CA SER A 170 -19.39 9.38 2.41
C SER A 170 -19.86 8.65 3.68
N ASP A 171 -20.15 7.35 3.56
CA ASP A 171 -20.56 6.49 4.69
C ASP A 171 -19.57 6.55 5.86
N VAL A 172 -18.31 6.87 5.58
CA VAL A 172 -17.22 7.13 6.53
C VAL A 172 -17.57 8.24 7.54
N LEU A 173 -18.22 9.33 7.09
CA LEU A 173 -18.66 10.42 7.96
C LEU A 173 -19.83 10.01 8.87
N ARG A 174 -20.65 9.05 8.42
CA ARG A 174 -21.76 8.48 9.19
C ARG A 174 -21.29 7.48 10.25
N TRP A 175 -20.13 6.85 10.06
CA TRP A 175 -19.51 5.96 11.05
C TRP A 175 -18.89 6.70 12.23
N ARG A 176 -18.24 7.85 11.98
CA ARG A 176 -17.69 8.73 13.03
C ARG A 176 -18.77 9.19 14.01
N PHE A 177 -20.01 9.23 13.55
CA PHE A 177 -21.18 9.61 14.32
C PHE A 177 -21.64 8.54 15.33
N TYR A 178 -21.49 7.24 15.03
CA TYR A 178 -21.94 6.15 15.93
C TYR A 178 -21.01 5.93 17.13
N TYR A 179 -19.72 6.25 16.99
CA TYR A 179 -18.68 5.95 17.97
C TYR A 179 -18.07 7.19 18.62
N ALA A 180 -18.83 8.28 18.76
CA ALA A 180 -18.37 9.64 19.06
C ALA A 180 -17.50 9.84 20.34
N SER A 181 -16.97 8.79 20.95
CA SER A 181 -16.00 8.77 22.05
C SER A 181 -15.27 7.42 22.23
N GLN A 182 -15.27 6.50 21.25
CA GLN A 182 -14.61 5.19 21.35
C GLN A 182 -13.56 5.01 20.24
N ASP A 183 -12.31 5.39 20.55
CA ASP A 183 -11.18 5.30 19.62
C ASP A 183 -10.93 3.86 19.13
N ASP A 184 -11.17 2.86 19.99
CA ASP A 184 -11.02 1.45 19.65
C ASP A 184 -12.02 0.98 18.57
N ALA A 185 -13.24 1.51 18.57
CA ALA A 185 -14.26 1.16 17.57
C ALA A 185 -13.94 1.78 16.19
N TRP A 186 -13.37 2.98 16.20
CA TRP A 186 -12.94 3.66 15.00
C TRP A 186 -11.68 3.01 14.39
N LYS A 187 -10.72 2.65 15.25
CA LYS A 187 -9.57 1.83 14.88
C LYS A 187 -10.03 0.53 14.22
N ALA A 188 -10.86 -0.27 14.88
CA ALA A 188 -11.36 -1.53 14.33
C ALA A 188 -12.10 -1.35 12.99
N HIS A 189 -12.88 -0.28 12.83
CA HIS A 189 -13.56 0.01 11.57
C HIS A 189 -12.60 0.23 10.40
N TYR A 190 -11.59 1.09 10.54
CA TYR A 190 -10.66 1.35 9.43
C TYR A 190 -9.74 0.17 9.15
N GLN A 191 -9.39 -0.59 10.18
CA GLN A 191 -8.65 -1.84 9.97
C GLN A 191 -9.42 -2.77 9.03
N GLU A 192 -10.73 -2.95 9.23
CA GLU A 192 -11.54 -3.76 8.32
C GLU A 192 -11.71 -3.12 6.93
N ILE A 193 -11.83 -1.78 6.83
CA ILE A 193 -11.84 -1.07 5.52
C ILE A 193 -10.55 -1.35 4.75
N PHE A 194 -9.40 -1.16 5.38
CA PHE A 194 -8.11 -1.32 4.73
C PHE A 194 -7.84 -2.79 4.41
N ASP A 195 -8.16 -3.73 5.31
CA ASP A 195 -7.96 -5.17 5.08
C ASP A 195 -8.74 -5.61 3.84
N HIS A 196 -10.03 -5.27 3.76
CA HIS A 196 -10.84 -5.62 2.60
C HIS A 196 -10.46 -4.83 1.33
N GLY A 197 -10.19 -3.53 1.45
CA GLY A 197 -9.83 -2.68 0.32
C GLY A 197 -8.51 -3.11 -0.34
N ILE A 198 -7.50 -3.45 0.47
CA ILE A 198 -6.20 -3.91 -0.02
C ILE A 198 -6.34 -5.29 -0.65
N ARG A 199 -7.03 -6.25 0.00
CA ARG A 199 -7.25 -7.59 -0.57
C ARG A 199 -7.95 -7.55 -1.92
N GLU A 200 -8.94 -6.67 -2.07
CA GLU A 200 -9.64 -6.49 -3.34
C GLU A 200 -8.78 -5.80 -4.40
N ALA A 201 -8.02 -4.77 -4.04
CA ALA A 201 -7.08 -4.14 -4.95
C ALA A 201 -6.02 -5.14 -5.46
N LEU A 202 -5.47 -5.95 -4.56
CA LEU A 202 -4.54 -7.03 -4.89
C LEU A 202 -5.20 -8.10 -5.79
N CYS A 203 -6.47 -8.44 -5.55
CA CYS A 203 -7.25 -9.33 -6.42
C CYS A 203 -7.38 -8.76 -7.84
N CYS A 204 -7.73 -7.47 -7.98
CA CYS A 204 -7.81 -6.77 -9.27
C CYS A 204 -6.45 -6.69 -9.98
N MET A 205 -5.34 -6.69 -9.23
CA MET A 205 -3.97 -6.77 -9.74
C MET A 205 -3.52 -8.22 -10.05
N GLY A 206 -4.43 -9.19 -10.02
CA GLY A 206 -4.15 -10.60 -10.37
C GLY A 206 -3.64 -11.45 -9.21
N ARG A 207 -3.60 -10.94 -7.98
CA ARG A 207 -3.18 -11.66 -6.77
C ARG A 207 -4.39 -12.22 -6.00
N ILE A 208 -5.16 -13.09 -6.65
CA ILE A 208 -6.43 -13.66 -6.15
C ILE A 208 -6.24 -14.44 -4.83
N GLU A 209 -5.06 -15.02 -4.61
CA GLU A 209 -4.73 -15.82 -3.42
C GLU A 209 -4.95 -15.04 -2.09
N TYR A 210 -4.72 -13.72 -2.08
CA TYR A 210 -4.92 -12.86 -0.89
C TYR A 210 -6.41 -12.66 -0.51
N LEU A 211 -7.34 -13.01 -1.40
CA LEU A 211 -8.77 -13.00 -1.12
C LEU A 211 -9.20 -14.21 -0.26
N THR A 212 -8.40 -15.28 -0.28
CA THR A 212 -8.69 -16.57 0.37
C THR A 212 -7.84 -16.86 1.61
N VAL A 213 -6.74 -16.13 1.83
CA VAL A 213 -5.87 -16.32 3.00
C VAL A 213 -6.54 -15.77 4.27
N ILE A 214 -6.62 -16.62 5.30
CA ILE A 214 -7.38 -16.38 6.55
C ILE A 214 -6.47 -16.02 7.74
N GLU A 215 -5.17 -16.31 7.66
CA GLU A 215 -4.19 -16.12 8.75
C GLU A 215 -3.77 -14.65 8.95
N ASP A 216 -3.04 -14.37 10.05
CA ASP A 216 -2.35 -13.09 10.30
C ASP A 216 -1.28 -12.86 9.22
N ASP A 217 -1.73 -12.41 8.06
CA ASP A 217 -0.89 -12.14 6.91
C ASP A 217 -0.41 -10.69 6.88
N GLU A 218 0.47 -10.41 5.92
CA GLU A 218 1.09 -9.10 5.74
C GLU A 218 0.01 -8.02 5.47
N VAL A 219 -1.10 -8.36 4.81
CA VAL A 219 -2.22 -7.43 4.54
C VAL A 219 -2.97 -7.03 5.81
N TYR A 220 -3.21 -7.98 6.72
CA TYR A 220 -3.83 -7.69 8.00
C TYR A 220 -2.96 -6.76 8.86
N SER A 221 -1.64 -6.96 8.86
CA SER A 221 -0.68 -6.12 9.60
C SER A 221 -0.66 -4.68 9.10
N VAL A 222 -0.73 -4.50 7.79
CA VAL A 222 -0.86 -3.20 7.13
C VAL A 222 -2.18 -2.53 7.48
N ALA A 223 -3.28 -3.26 7.32
CA ALA A 223 -4.61 -2.73 7.55
C ALA A 223 -4.75 -2.28 9.01
N LYS A 224 -4.13 -3.03 9.93
CA LYS A 224 -3.96 -2.66 11.33
C LYS A 224 -3.26 -1.30 11.49
N LEU A 225 -2.10 -1.12 10.85
CA LEU A 225 -1.31 0.12 10.91
C LEU A 225 -2.03 1.32 10.29
N LEU A 226 -2.62 1.16 9.11
CA LEU A 226 -3.39 2.22 8.45
C LEU A 226 -4.64 2.60 9.24
N GLY A 227 -5.32 1.62 9.83
CA GLY A 227 -6.44 1.86 10.72
C GLY A 227 -6.03 2.63 11.97
N ASP A 228 -4.87 2.30 12.54
CA ASP A 228 -4.27 3.04 13.66
C ASP A 228 -3.94 4.48 13.26
N LEU A 229 -3.39 4.70 12.06
CA LEU A 229 -3.05 6.03 11.54
C LEU A 229 -4.29 6.91 11.30
N VAL A 230 -5.37 6.34 10.76
CA VAL A 230 -6.62 7.09 10.55
C VAL A 230 -7.35 7.34 11.86
N ALA A 231 -7.27 6.43 12.82
CA ALA A 231 -7.77 6.66 14.17
C ALA A 231 -7.01 7.77 14.88
N TYR A 232 -5.69 7.76 14.76
CA TYR A 232 -4.81 8.80 15.25
C TYR A 232 -5.08 10.18 14.61
N ARG A 233 -5.37 10.24 13.30
CA ARG A 233 -5.80 11.48 12.64
C ARG A 233 -7.17 11.94 13.12
N ALA A 234 -8.06 10.99 13.39
CA ALA A 234 -9.44 11.23 13.78
C ALA A 234 -9.61 11.71 15.23
N SER A 235 -8.73 11.31 16.15
CA SER A 235 -8.70 11.79 17.55
C SER A 235 -8.30 13.26 17.67
N GLY A 236 -7.87 13.91 16.59
CA GLY A 236 -7.55 15.34 16.56
C GLY A 236 -6.27 15.72 17.28
N THR A 237 -5.52 14.75 17.81
CA THR A 237 -4.18 14.94 18.42
C THR A 237 -3.08 15.06 17.37
N GLY A 238 -3.38 14.76 16.11
CA GLY A 238 -2.44 14.64 15.00
C GLY A 238 -2.18 15.93 14.21
N HIS A 239 -1.63 16.95 14.86
CA HIS A 239 -0.62 17.76 14.18
C HIS A 239 0.65 17.80 15.01
N LEU A 240 0.58 17.98 16.32
CA LEU A 240 1.79 18.12 17.11
C LEU A 240 2.63 16.85 17.19
N GLU A 241 2.16 15.61 17.37
CA GLU A 241 3.13 14.54 17.67
C GLU A 241 3.79 13.93 16.42
N LEU A 242 3.09 13.85 15.27
CA LEU A 242 3.72 13.56 13.98
C LEU A 242 4.57 14.74 13.51
N LEU A 243 4.12 16.00 13.65
CA LEU A 243 4.97 17.17 13.37
C LEU A 243 6.06 17.33 14.41
N THR A 244 5.96 16.78 15.62
CA THR A 244 7.02 16.82 16.66
C THR A 244 8.00 15.70 16.39
N GLY A 245 7.55 14.52 15.93
CA GLY A 245 8.43 13.50 15.36
C GLY A 245 9.18 14.02 14.13
N LEU A 246 8.48 14.64 13.17
CA LEU A 246 9.08 15.31 11.99
C LEU A 246 9.90 16.55 12.36
N ALA A 247 9.47 17.36 13.33
CA ALA A 247 10.19 18.56 13.76
C ALA A 247 11.39 18.20 14.62
N LEU A 248 11.36 17.12 15.41
CA LEU A 248 12.53 16.59 16.10
C LEU A 248 13.54 16.03 15.08
N LEU A 249 13.06 15.38 14.00
CA LEU A 249 13.89 15.00 12.85
C LEU A 249 14.50 16.21 12.15
N GLN A 250 13.76 17.31 11.99
CA GLN A 250 14.28 18.57 11.43
C GLN A 250 15.21 19.31 12.41
N LYS A 251 14.95 19.27 13.71
CA LYS A 251 15.69 20.00 14.76
C LYS A 251 17.04 19.34 15.08
N HIS A 252 17.17 18.02 14.88
CA HIS A 252 18.45 17.31 14.89
C HIS A 252 19.23 17.40 13.56
N GLY A 253 18.71 18.10 12.54
CA GLY A 253 19.43 18.42 11.31
C GLY A 253 20.62 19.38 11.52
N GLN A 254 20.80 19.95 12.71
CA GLN A 254 22.03 20.62 13.12
C GLN A 254 23.05 19.61 13.68
N ALA A 255 23.35 18.55 12.93
CA ALA A 255 24.56 17.79 13.19
C ALA A 255 25.75 18.60 12.65
N SER A 256 26.83 18.65 13.43
CA SER A 256 28.05 19.42 13.16
C SER A 256 28.47 19.35 11.70
N LYS A 257 28.68 20.51 11.07
CA LYS A 257 29.45 20.61 9.81
C LYS A 257 30.85 20.05 10.07
N SER A 258 31.03 18.74 9.92
CA SER A 258 32.35 18.21 9.60
C SER A 258 32.64 18.71 8.19
N SER A 259 33.64 19.57 8.09
CA SER A 259 34.16 20.11 6.84
C SER A 259 34.83 18.99 6.04
N GLU A 260 34.04 18.06 5.50
CA GLU A 260 34.48 17.30 4.33
C GLU A 260 34.33 18.23 3.13
N HIS A 261 35.41 18.39 2.38
CA HIS A 261 35.46 19.21 1.19
C HIS A 261 34.50 18.60 0.16
N PHE A 262 33.27 19.11 0.07
CA PHE A 262 32.33 18.68 -0.96
C PHE A 262 32.96 18.97 -2.33
N VAL A 263 33.34 17.93 -3.05
CA VAL A 263 33.82 18.03 -4.43
C VAL A 263 32.58 18.06 -5.32
N GLU A 264 32.54 19.03 -6.23
CA GLU A 264 31.45 19.12 -7.20
C GLU A 264 31.44 17.88 -8.11
N ALA A 265 30.27 17.28 -8.30
CA ALA A 265 30.15 16.06 -9.08
C ALA A 265 30.48 16.33 -10.55
N PRO A 266 31.25 15.47 -11.24
CA PRO A 266 31.55 15.63 -12.66
C PRO A 266 30.29 15.75 -13.51
N VAL A 267 30.25 16.75 -14.40
CA VAL A 267 29.08 17.05 -15.23
C VAL A 267 28.65 15.85 -16.09
N GLU A 268 29.61 15.07 -16.58
CA GLU A 268 29.34 13.87 -17.39
C GLU A 268 28.55 12.81 -16.60
N HIS A 269 28.90 12.59 -15.33
CA HIS A 269 28.17 11.67 -14.45
C HIS A 269 26.76 12.15 -14.16
N LEU A 270 26.58 13.47 -13.97
CA LEU A 270 25.26 14.08 -13.77
C LEU A 270 24.37 13.95 -15.01
N GLN A 271 24.91 14.20 -16.20
CA GLN A 271 24.19 14.06 -17.46
C GLN A 271 23.77 12.61 -17.71
N ALA A 272 24.68 11.65 -17.45
CA ALA A 272 24.36 10.24 -17.57
C ALA A 272 23.27 9.81 -16.56
N ALA A 273 23.37 10.22 -15.30
CA ALA A 273 22.33 9.97 -14.30
C ALA A 273 20.98 10.56 -14.73
N LEU A 274 20.95 11.81 -15.22
CA LEU A 274 19.71 12.41 -15.73
C LEU A 274 19.11 11.59 -16.89
N ALA A 275 19.95 11.16 -17.83
CA ALA A 275 19.51 10.40 -19.00
C ALA A 275 18.90 9.03 -18.65
N PHE A 276 19.43 8.37 -17.61
CA PHE A 276 18.96 7.05 -17.18
C PHE A 276 17.88 7.09 -16.08
N HIS A 277 17.64 8.24 -15.42
CA HIS A 277 16.62 8.38 -14.38
C HIS A 277 15.22 7.95 -14.83
N LYS A 278 14.84 8.31 -16.07
CA LYS A 278 13.55 7.96 -16.66
C LYS A 278 13.26 6.45 -16.67
N PHE A 279 14.29 5.60 -16.73
CA PHE A 279 14.13 4.14 -16.71
C PHE A 279 13.81 3.61 -15.31
N ALA A 280 14.45 4.18 -14.27
CA ALA A 280 14.10 3.87 -12.88
C ALA A 280 12.66 4.30 -12.56
N GLU A 281 12.25 5.45 -13.10
CA GLU A 281 10.89 5.97 -12.96
C GLU A 281 9.85 5.15 -13.76
N ALA A 282 10.19 4.74 -14.98
CA ALA A 282 9.32 3.92 -15.83
C ALA A 282 8.99 2.55 -15.23
N ALA A 283 9.89 2.01 -14.39
CA ALA A 283 9.69 0.72 -13.73
C ALA A 283 8.39 0.69 -12.90
N TYR A 284 7.94 1.83 -12.38
CA TYR A 284 6.69 1.99 -11.63
C TYR A 284 5.48 2.07 -12.57
N THR A 285 4.93 0.91 -12.89
CA THR A 285 3.81 0.76 -13.83
C THR A 285 2.44 0.70 -13.15
N GLY A 286 2.41 0.61 -11.81
CA GLY A 286 1.19 0.67 -10.99
C GLY A 286 0.54 2.07 -10.94
N PRO A 287 -0.72 2.15 -10.47
CA PRO A 287 -1.51 3.38 -10.47
C PRO A 287 -1.05 4.41 -9.42
N LEU A 288 -0.32 3.99 -8.39
CA LEU A 288 0.04 4.86 -7.26
C LEU A 288 0.90 6.05 -7.69
N LEU A 289 1.88 5.82 -8.57
CA LEU A 289 2.74 6.89 -9.05
C LEU A 289 2.00 7.84 -9.99
N ASP A 290 1.10 7.31 -10.83
CA ASP A 290 0.25 8.14 -11.69
C ASP A 290 -0.76 8.97 -10.87
N PHE A 291 -1.23 8.47 -9.73
CA PHE A 291 -2.01 9.25 -8.77
C PHE A 291 -1.21 10.45 -8.23
N GLY A 292 0.05 10.24 -7.85
CA GLY A 292 0.93 11.32 -7.40
C GLY A 292 1.22 12.37 -8.48
N ARG A 293 1.40 11.95 -9.74
CA ARG A 293 1.67 12.85 -10.87
C ARG A 293 0.45 13.59 -11.39
N ASN A 294 -0.70 12.91 -11.43
CA ASN A 294 -1.92 13.39 -12.08
C ASN A 294 -3.16 13.20 -11.18
N PRO A 295 -3.27 13.86 -10.02
CA PRO A 295 -4.26 13.52 -8.99
C PRO A 295 -5.71 13.44 -9.48
N PHE A 296 -6.08 14.27 -10.46
CA PHE A 296 -7.44 14.36 -10.99
C PHE A 296 -7.71 13.47 -12.22
N VAL A 297 -6.68 13.15 -13.01
CA VAL A 297 -6.82 12.42 -14.29
C VAL A 297 -6.03 11.11 -14.32
N PHE A 298 -5.46 10.69 -13.18
CA PHE A 298 -4.65 9.49 -13.08
C PHE A 298 -5.35 8.22 -13.60
N PRO A 299 -6.68 8.00 -13.44
CA PRO A 299 -7.28 6.77 -13.95
C PRO A 299 -7.22 6.76 -15.48
N CYS A 300 -7.45 7.90 -16.12
CA CYS A 300 -7.38 8.04 -17.57
C CYS A 300 -5.93 7.87 -18.07
N VAL A 301 -4.97 8.52 -17.42
CA VAL A 301 -3.54 8.44 -17.77
C VAL A 301 -3.02 7.02 -17.60
N TRP A 302 -3.36 6.38 -16.48
CA TRP A 302 -2.95 5.01 -16.18
C TRP A 302 -3.59 4.01 -17.15
N LEU A 303 -4.90 4.10 -17.42
CA LEU A 303 -5.58 3.23 -18.39
C LEU A 303 -5.01 3.40 -19.81
N HIS A 304 -4.69 4.63 -20.19
CA HIS A 304 -4.03 4.92 -21.46
C HIS A 304 -2.64 4.29 -21.53
N ARG A 305 -1.82 4.44 -20.48
CA ARG A 305 -0.47 3.84 -20.39
C ARG A 305 -0.48 2.33 -20.44
N GLN A 306 -1.40 1.70 -19.73
CA GLN A 306 -1.64 0.25 -19.75
C GLN A 306 -2.14 -0.23 -21.14
N GLY A 307 -2.47 0.70 -22.04
CA GLY A 307 -2.90 0.39 -23.39
C GLY A 307 -4.25 -0.31 -23.43
N VAL A 308 -5.12 -0.01 -22.45
CA VAL A 308 -6.49 -0.54 -22.34
C VAL A 308 -7.35 -0.09 -23.53
N LEU A 309 -7.06 1.09 -24.08
CA LEU A 309 -7.75 1.63 -25.25
C LEU A 309 -7.27 1.03 -26.58
N THR A 310 -6.18 0.24 -26.59
CA THR A 310 -5.60 -0.35 -27.81
C THR A 310 -5.35 -1.86 -27.68
N PRO A 311 -6.34 -2.68 -27.26
CA PRO A 311 -6.15 -4.11 -26.97
C PRO A 311 -5.69 -4.92 -28.20
N TRP A 312 -6.01 -4.48 -29.42
CA TRP A 312 -5.55 -5.10 -30.67
C TRP A 312 -4.01 -5.07 -30.85
N THR A 313 -3.31 -4.18 -30.17
CA THR A 313 -1.83 -4.09 -30.22
C THR A 313 -1.13 -5.13 -29.34
N ARG A 314 -1.87 -5.91 -28.56
CA ARG A 314 -1.34 -6.91 -27.61
C ARG A 314 -0.25 -7.81 -28.21
N LYS A 315 -0.44 -8.32 -29.43
CA LYS A 315 0.52 -9.24 -30.07
C LYS A 315 1.88 -8.59 -30.38
N ARG A 316 1.92 -7.26 -30.53
CA ARG A 316 3.14 -6.49 -30.80
C ARG A 316 3.92 -6.13 -29.52
N ARG A 317 3.31 -6.29 -28.34
CA ARG A 317 3.92 -5.96 -27.05
C ARG A 317 4.79 -7.13 -26.56
N PRO A 318 5.95 -6.90 -25.94
CA PRO A 318 6.78 -7.97 -25.40
C PRO A 318 6.09 -8.70 -24.24
N THR A 319 6.42 -9.98 -24.07
CA THR A 319 5.94 -10.80 -22.96
C THR A 319 6.81 -10.59 -21.73
N LEU A 320 6.21 -10.10 -20.64
CA LEU A 320 6.87 -10.06 -19.34
C LEU A 320 6.30 -11.16 -18.44
N ASP A 321 7.16 -11.67 -17.57
CA ASP A 321 6.77 -12.66 -16.57
C ASP A 321 5.83 -12.01 -15.53
N GLY A 322 4.67 -12.63 -15.31
CA GLY A 322 3.66 -12.12 -14.41
C GLY A 322 2.90 -10.87 -14.88
N ASP A 323 2.95 -10.52 -16.17
CA ASP A 323 2.10 -9.46 -16.73
C ASP A 323 0.64 -9.94 -16.91
N ASN A 324 -0.28 -8.97 -16.99
CA ASN A 324 -1.69 -9.24 -17.22
C ASN A 324 -1.98 -9.68 -18.66
N TRP A 325 -3.21 -10.13 -18.93
CA TRP A 325 -3.63 -10.59 -20.26
C TRP A 325 -3.39 -9.52 -21.34
N LEU A 326 -3.55 -8.23 -21.03
CA LEU A 326 -3.34 -7.11 -21.96
C LEU A 326 -1.85 -6.77 -22.21
N ARG A 327 -0.92 -7.40 -21.49
CA ARG A 327 0.50 -6.98 -21.44
C ARG A 327 0.62 -5.50 -21.08
N GLY A 328 -0.17 -5.08 -20.10
CA GLY A 328 -0.37 -3.68 -19.75
C GLY A 328 0.85 -3.07 -19.06
N HIS A 329 1.59 -3.84 -18.26
CA HIS A 329 2.79 -3.34 -17.61
C HIS A 329 3.94 -3.16 -18.61
N ALA A 330 4.08 -4.08 -19.57
CA ALA A 330 4.98 -3.90 -20.72
C ALA A 330 4.63 -2.62 -21.51
N ALA A 331 3.34 -2.41 -21.78
CA ALA A 331 2.87 -1.20 -22.46
C ALA A 331 3.17 0.06 -21.65
N ALA A 332 2.88 0.06 -20.35
CA ALA A 332 3.06 1.20 -19.47
C ALA A 332 4.54 1.62 -19.40
N PHE A 333 5.44 0.65 -19.25
CA PHE A 333 6.89 0.90 -19.20
C PHE A 333 7.40 1.52 -20.51
N ILE A 334 7.04 0.94 -21.66
CA ILE A 334 7.48 1.41 -22.99
C ILE A 334 6.85 2.76 -23.35
N ASN A 335 5.55 2.94 -23.08
CA ASN A 335 4.84 4.20 -23.33
C ASN A 335 5.37 5.34 -22.45
N PHE A 336 5.83 5.04 -21.23
CA PHE A 336 6.48 6.02 -20.38
C PHE A 336 7.77 6.55 -21.01
N LEU A 337 8.59 5.63 -21.52
CA LEU A 337 9.90 5.96 -22.11
C LEU A 337 9.82 6.51 -23.54
N ASN A 338 8.65 6.41 -24.18
CA ASN A 338 8.43 6.73 -25.59
C ASN A 338 9.41 5.96 -26.51
N LEU A 339 9.55 4.66 -26.27
CA LEU A 339 10.42 3.75 -27.03
C LEU A 339 9.60 2.75 -27.86
N PRO A 340 10.19 2.11 -28.88
CA PRO A 340 9.53 1.02 -29.60
C PRO A 340 9.45 -0.25 -28.72
N SER A 341 8.47 -1.12 -28.98
CA SER A 341 8.26 -2.35 -28.19
C SER A 341 9.40 -3.37 -28.27
N GLU A 342 10.22 -3.30 -29.32
CA GLU A 342 11.30 -4.25 -29.63
C GLU A 342 12.50 -4.12 -28.70
N VAL A 343 12.68 -2.94 -28.08
CA VAL A 343 13.82 -2.69 -27.19
C VAL A 343 13.68 -3.39 -25.84
N LEU A 344 12.45 -3.66 -25.38
CA LEU A 344 12.20 -4.36 -24.11
C LEU A 344 12.26 -5.88 -24.36
N ARG A 345 13.35 -6.49 -23.91
CA ARG A 345 13.67 -7.90 -24.21
C ARG A 345 13.15 -8.85 -23.14
N ARG A 346 13.19 -8.43 -21.87
CA ARG A 346 12.78 -9.27 -20.74
C ARG A 346 12.32 -8.42 -19.56
N GLY A 347 11.56 -9.03 -18.66
CA GLY A 347 11.23 -8.46 -17.37
C GLY A 347 10.25 -9.31 -16.60
N ARG A 348 10.08 -8.97 -15.32
CA ARG A 348 9.13 -9.59 -14.39
C ARG A 348 8.37 -8.47 -13.69
N VAL A 349 7.07 -8.67 -13.50
CA VAL A 349 6.18 -7.69 -12.85
C VAL A 349 5.49 -8.26 -11.61
N ARG A 350 5.10 -9.54 -11.65
CA ARG A 350 4.56 -10.22 -10.47
C ARG A 350 5.71 -10.52 -9.50
N GLN A 351 5.58 -10.02 -8.28
CA GLN A 351 6.55 -10.19 -7.21
C GLN A 351 5.93 -11.07 -6.12
N LYS A 352 6.66 -12.08 -5.67
CA LYS A 352 6.49 -12.70 -4.34
C LYS A 352 7.41 -11.99 -3.34
N LYS A 353 7.42 -12.49 -2.11
CA LYS A 353 8.32 -12.01 -1.05
C LYS A 353 9.78 -12.11 -1.52
N CYS A 354 10.53 -11.02 -1.36
CA CYS A 354 11.94 -10.92 -1.78
C CYS A 354 12.17 -11.13 -3.30
N GLU A 355 11.19 -10.80 -4.14
CA GLU A 355 11.34 -10.79 -5.59
C GLU A 355 11.20 -9.35 -6.15
N ALA A 356 12.14 -8.93 -6.99
CA ALA A 356 12.07 -7.63 -7.65
C ALA A 356 11.31 -7.70 -8.97
N ALA A 357 10.49 -6.68 -9.24
CA ALA A 357 10.06 -6.38 -10.60
C ALA A 357 11.19 -5.64 -11.32
N TYR A 358 11.45 -6.03 -12.56
CA TYR A 358 12.53 -5.46 -13.35
C TYR A 358 12.24 -5.55 -14.84
N PHE A 359 12.98 -4.75 -15.61
CA PHE A 359 12.86 -4.65 -17.06
C PHE A 359 14.27 -4.57 -17.66
N ILE A 360 14.53 -5.34 -18.72
CA ILE A 360 15.79 -5.35 -19.47
C ILE A 360 15.54 -4.78 -20.86
N VAL A 361 16.19 -3.66 -21.15
CA VAL A 361 16.07 -2.91 -22.39
C VAL A 361 17.40 -2.90 -23.13
N VAL A 362 17.37 -3.07 -24.44
CA VAL A 362 18.54 -2.94 -25.32
C VAL A 362 18.41 -1.67 -26.15
N LEU A 363 19.38 -0.78 -26.02
CA LEU A 363 19.46 0.49 -26.75
C LEU A 363 20.65 0.42 -27.72
N HIS A 364 20.40 -0.03 -28.95
CA HIS A 364 21.46 -0.20 -29.96
C HIS A 364 22.14 1.11 -30.33
N GLU A 365 21.39 2.21 -30.44
CA GLU A 365 21.94 3.54 -30.75
C GLU A 365 22.96 4.02 -29.71
N LEU A 366 22.77 3.64 -28.44
CA LEU A 366 23.65 3.99 -27.34
C LEU A 366 24.65 2.87 -26.99
N ARG A 367 24.64 1.76 -27.73
CA ARG A 367 25.37 0.52 -27.41
C ARG A 367 25.26 0.18 -25.91
N THR A 368 24.04 0.18 -25.39
CA THR A 368 23.80 0.04 -23.93
C THR A 368 22.65 -0.91 -23.65
N VAL A 369 22.86 -1.83 -22.70
CA VAL A 369 21.81 -2.65 -22.08
C VAL A 369 21.45 -2.02 -20.74
N VAL A 370 20.17 -1.75 -20.51
CA VAL A 370 19.65 -1.16 -19.27
C VAL A 370 18.83 -2.18 -18.50
N ILE A 371 19.16 -2.39 -17.23
CA ILE A 371 18.37 -3.16 -16.27
C ILE A 371 17.70 -2.17 -15.32
N ALA A 372 16.40 -1.94 -15.50
CA ALA A 372 15.60 -1.09 -14.63
C ALA A 372 14.91 -1.93 -13.55
N ILE A 373 15.18 -1.63 -12.29
CA ILE A 373 14.68 -2.36 -11.13
C ILE A 373 13.66 -1.48 -10.40
N ARG A 374 12.44 -1.99 -10.28
CA ARG A 374 11.36 -1.32 -9.56
C ARG A 374 11.59 -1.48 -8.05
N GLY A 375 11.42 -0.39 -7.31
CA GLY A 375 11.30 -0.47 -5.86
C GLY A 375 9.91 -0.92 -5.42
N THR A 376 9.63 -0.72 -4.15
CA THR A 376 8.32 -0.86 -3.50
C THR A 376 7.22 -0.04 -4.19
N GLU A 377 6.07 -0.66 -4.51
CA GLU A 377 4.89 0.07 -5.03
C GLU A 377 3.91 0.51 -3.94
N THR A 378 4.05 0.04 -2.71
CA THR A 378 3.09 0.29 -1.63
C THR A 378 3.78 0.91 -0.39
N PRO A 379 3.20 1.91 0.30
CA PRO A 379 3.71 2.43 1.57
C PRO A 379 4.07 1.34 2.60
N GLU A 380 3.44 0.18 2.46
CA GLU A 380 3.59 -1.02 3.24
C GLU A 380 4.89 -1.78 2.97
N ASP A 381 5.26 -2.02 1.69
CA ASP A 381 6.56 -2.64 1.42
C ASP A 381 7.68 -1.72 1.92
N LEU A 382 7.47 -0.39 1.96
CA LEU A 382 8.49 0.57 2.44
C LEU A 382 8.72 0.43 3.96
N ILE A 383 7.69 0.04 4.71
CA ILE A 383 7.78 -0.19 6.16
C ILE A 383 8.31 -1.60 6.45
N ILE A 384 7.87 -2.62 5.70
CA ILE A 384 8.37 -4.00 5.84
C ILE A 384 9.85 -4.07 5.45
N ASP A 385 10.23 -3.41 4.34
CA ASP A 385 11.60 -3.28 3.86
C ASP A 385 12.40 -2.24 4.66
N GLY A 386 11.73 -1.34 5.40
CA GLY A 386 12.39 -0.45 6.35
C GLY A 386 12.77 -1.17 7.64
N LEU A 387 11.91 -2.05 8.15
CA LEU A 387 12.09 -2.76 9.43
C LEU A 387 13.05 -3.94 9.36
N GLY A 388 13.66 -4.23 8.20
CA GLY A 388 14.30 -5.51 7.96
C GLY A 388 15.58 -5.74 8.76
N ARG A 389 15.87 -7.03 8.90
CA ARG A 389 17.01 -7.56 9.66
C ARG A 389 18.29 -7.41 8.87
N GLU A 390 19.42 -7.42 9.58
CA GLU A 390 20.72 -7.59 8.92
C GLU A 390 20.89 -9.02 8.42
N ARG A 391 21.57 -9.18 7.29
CA ARG A 391 21.97 -10.46 6.75
C ARG A 391 23.42 -10.39 6.29
N SER A 392 24.18 -11.44 6.61
CA SER A 392 25.58 -11.54 6.21
C SER A 392 25.72 -11.66 4.68
N LEU A 393 26.60 -10.84 4.12
CA LEU A 393 27.01 -10.88 2.72
C LEU A 393 28.07 -11.98 2.56
N THR A 394 27.86 -12.85 1.59
CA THR A 394 28.79 -13.94 1.26
C THR A 394 29.85 -13.46 0.28
N GLU A 395 30.93 -14.23 0.11
CA GLU A 395 31.92 -13.95 -0.94
C GLU A 395 31.30 -13.92 -2.35
N VAL A 396 30.24 -14.71 -2.58
CA VAL A 396 29.48 -14.73 -3.84
C VAL A 396 28.70 -13.44 -4.07
N ASP A 397 28.20 -12.81 -2.99
CA ASP A 397 27.52 -11.52 -3.12
C ASP A 397 28.50 -10.38 -3.42
N LEU A 398 29.77 -10.54 -3.05
CA LEU A 398 30.83 -9.56 -3.25
C LEU A 398 31.81 -9.98 -4.36
N ASP A 399 31.42 -10.91 -5.23
CA ASP A 399 32.29 -11.52 -6.25
C ASP A 399 32.96 -10.47 -7.15
N GLY A 400 32.20 -9.46 -7.62
CA GLY A 400 32.75 -8.38 -8.44
C GLY A 400 33.73 -7.46 -7.72
N LEU A 401 33.80 -7.49 -6.38
CA LEU A 401 34.82 -6.77 -5.60
C LEU A 401 36.01 -7.67 -5.24
N ILE A 402 35.77 -8.97 -5.05
CA ILE A 402 36.73 -9.92 -4.51
C ILE A 402 37.57 -10.58 -5.61
N ASN A 403 36.92 -10.94 -6.74
CA ASN A 403 37.49 -11.75 -7.81
C ASN A 403 37.69 -10.97 -9.13
N SER A 404 37.07 -9.81 -9.30
CA SER A 404 37.22 -8.98 -10.51
C SER A 404 38.66 -8.53 -10.76
N SER A 405 39.23 -8.75 -11.94
CA SER A 405 40.57 -8.25 -12.32
C SER A 405 40.66 -6.72 -12.36
N PHE A 406 39.52 -6.02 -12.45
CA PHE A 406 39.43 -4.57 -12.60
C PHE A 406 39.50 -3.80 -11.29
N ILE A 407 39.35 -4.47 -10.14
CA ILE A 407 39.45 -3.85 -8.82
C ILE A 407 40.90 -3.85 -8.33
N HIS A 408 41.34 -2.72 -7.78
CA HIS A 408 42.70 -2.56 -7.29
C HIS A 408 43.02 -3.57 -6.16
N PRO A 409 44.20 -4.23 -6.17
CA PRO A 409 44.54 -5.27 -5.19
C PRO A 409 44.42 -4.86 -3.71
N SER A 410 44.68 -3.59 -3.39
CA SER A 410 44.53 -3.08 -2.02
C SER A 410 43.07 -3.04 -1.56
N VAL A 411 42.12 -2.72 -2.47
CA VAL A 411 40.68 -2.73 -2.19
C VAL A 411 40.21 -4.16 -1.97
N LYS A 412 40.63 -5.10 -2.82
CA LYS A 412 40.35 -6.54 -2.64
C LYS A 412 40.80 -7.05 -1.27
N LYS A 413 42.05 -6.74 -0.90
CA LYS A 413 42.62 -7.15 0.38
C LYS A 413 41.85 -6.54 1.54
N ARG A 414 41.47 -5.25 1.46
CA ARG A 414 40.66 -4.57 2.48
C ARG A 414 39.32 -5.28 2.68
N VAL A 415 38.54 -5.46 1.61
CA VAL A 415 37.22 -6.12 1.65
C VAL A 415 37.34 -7.54 2.21
N LYS A 416 38.33 -8.34 1.76
CA LYS A 416 38.59 -9.69 2.28
C LYS A 416 38.99 -9.71 3.75
N SER A 417 39.81 -8.77 4.20
CA SER A 417 40.31 -8.73 5.58
C SER A 417 39.26 -8.26 6.61
N SER A 418 38.22 -7.56 6.15
CA SER A 418 37.19 -6.96 7.01
C SER A 418 35.89 -7.76 7.08
N PHE A 419 35.89 -9.02 6.65
CA PHE A 419 34.73 -9.90 6.85
C PHE A 419 34.48 -10.15 8.36
N PRO A 420 33.22 -10.34 8.79
CA PRO A 420 32.00 -10.41 7.99
C PRO A 420 31.39 -9.04 7.63
N HIS A 421 30.77 -8.99 6.44
CA HIS A 421 30.00 -7.84 5.96
C HIS A 421 28.50 -8.09 6.07
N PHE A 422 27.71 -7.04 6.23
CA PHE A 422 26.26 -7.15 6.42
C PHE A 422 25.50 -6.20 5.50
N GLY A 423 24.35 -6.67 5.04
CA GLY A 423 23.39 -5.88 4.29
C GLY A 423 21.97 -6.07 4.79
N HIS A 424 21.05 -5.29 4.25
CA HIS A 424 19.63 -5.42 4.57
C HIS A 424 19.05 -6.74 4.01
N SER A 425 18.44 -7.58 4.85
CA SER A 425 18.04 -8.96 4.50
C SER A 425 17.15 -9.01 3.25
N GLY A 426 16.13 -8.16 3.17
CA GLY A 426 15.23 -8.11 2.02
C GLY A 426 15.94 -7.70 0.73
N ILE A 427 16.91 -6.77 0.83
CA ILE A 427 17.65 -6.30 -0.35
C ILE A 427 18.63 -7.38 -0.82
N VAL A 428 19.34 -8.02 0.10
CA VAL A 428 20.30 -9.11 -0.19
C VAL A 428 19.59 -10.30 -0.84
N GLU A 429 18.46 -10.73 -0.28
CA GLU A 429 17.67 -11.84 -0.83
C GLU A 429 17.12 -11.50 -2.22
N THR A 430 16.60 -10.29 -2.38
CA THR A 430 16.06 -9.84 -3.68
C THR A 430 17.15 -9.71 -4.74
N ALA A 431 18.35 -9.23 -4.38
CA ALA A 431 19.48 -9.17 -5.30
C ALA A 431 19.97 -10.57 -5.70
N ARG A 432 19.96 -11.54 -4.77
CA ARG A 432 20.28 -12.96 -5.04
C ARG A 432 19.29 -13.60 -6.01
N ASP A 433 18.01 -13.42 -5.76
CA ASP A 433 16.93 -13.90 -6.64
C ASP A 433 17.07 -13.30 -8.03
N LEU A 434 17.18 -11.96 -8.11
CA LEU A 434 17.29 -11.26 -9.37
C LEU A 434 18.52 -11.70 -10.17
N TYR A 435 19.69 -11.83 -9.51
CA TYR A 435 20.90 -12.37 -10.14
C TYR A 435 20.64 -13.76 -10.74
N THR A 436 20.01 -14.66 -9.98
CA THR A 436 19.69 -16.03 -10.43
C THR A 436 18.77 -16.01 -11.64
N GLN A 437 17.82 -15.08 -11.68
CA GLN A 437 16.87 -14.98 -12.79
C GLN A 437 17.50 -14.44 -14.09
N ILE A 438 18.45 -13.51 -13.98
CA ILE A 438 19.12 -12.91 -15.13
C ILE A 438 20.34 -13.67 -15.59
N GLU A 439 21.07 -14.33 -14.68
CA GLU A 439 22.36 -14.97 -14.96
C GLU A 439 22.38 -16.50 -14.73
N GLY A 440 21.41 -17.05 -14.00
CA GLY A 440 21.40 -18.47 -13.60
C GLY A 440 22.14 -18.76 -12.29
N TYR A 441 22.21 -20.04 -11.92
CA TYR A 441 22.93 -20.48 -10.72
C TYR A 441 24.45 -20.48 -10.95
N PRO A 442 25.25 -20.04 -9.97
CA PRO A 442 26.70 -20.19 -10.03
C PRO A 442 27.07 -21.68 -10.00
N GLY A 443 27.69 -22.18 -11.08
CA GLY A 443 28.27 -23.53 -11.13
C GLY A 443 27.60 -24.52 -12.11
N ASP A 444 26.56 -24.14 -12.83
CA ASP A 444 25.96 -25.00 -13.86
C ASP A 444 26.56 -24.68 -15.24
N GLU A 445 27.67 -25.33 -15.59
CA GLU A 445 28.35 -25.18 -16.89
C GLU A 445 27.58 -25.84 -18.06
N SER A 446 26.44 -26.47 -17.77
CA SER A 446 25.85 -27.49 -18.64
C SER A 446 24.77 -26.97 -19.60
N GLN A 447 24.22 -25.77 -19.42
CA GLN A 447 23.20 -25.20 -20.31
C GLN A 447 23.37 -23.69 -20.43
N SER A 448 23.53 -23.20 -21.67
CA SER A 448 23.52 -21.80 -22.14
C SER A 448 23.60 -20.72 -21.05
N GLY A 449 24.71 -19.96 -21.02
CA GLY A 449 24.94 -18.88 -20.07
C GLY A 449 23.75 -17.92 -19.87
N GLY A 450 23.76 -17.24 -18.72
CA GLY A 450 22.77 -16.27 -18.28
C GLY A 450 22.19 -15.38 -19.38
N PHE A 451 20.95 -14.91 -19.23
CA PHE A 451 20.30 -14.06 -20.23
C PHE A 451 21.06 -12.75 -20.50
N VAL A 452 21.68 -12.14 -19.48
CA VAL A 452 22.51 -10.95 -19.72
C VAL A 452 23.82 -11.35 -20.40
N SER A 453 24.42 -12.47 -19.99
CA SER A 453 25.55 -13.09 -20.67
C SER A 453 25.27 -13.47 -22.14
N SER A 454 24.05 -13.91 -22.49
CA SER A 454 23.67 -14.26 -23.86
C SER A 454 23.42 -13.05 -24.75
N LEU A 455 23.25 -11.86 -24.15
CA LEU A 455 23.21 -10.59 -24.86
C LEU A 455 24.62 -9.99 -25.01
N LEU A 456 25.37 -9.89 -23.91
CA LEU A 456 26.65 -9.17 -23.83
C LEU A 456 27.89 -10.04 -24.13
N GLY A 457 27.73 -11.36 -24.22
CA GLY A 457 28.82 -12.30 -24.44
C GLY A 457 29.55 -12.12 -25.77
N VAL A 458 30.72 -12.74 -25.87
CA VAL A 458 31.54 -12.72 -27.10
C VAL A 458 30.76 -13.37 -28.25
N GLY A 459 30.64 -12.66 -29.37
CA GLY A 459 29.86 -13.09 -30.53
C GLY A 459 28.34 -12.92 -30.39
N CYS A 460 27.85 -12.35 -29.28
CA CYS A 460 26.43 -12.07 -29.06
C CYS A 460 26.01 -10.70 -29.63
N GLU A 461 24.69 -10.47 -29.70
CA GLU A 461 24.08 -9.27 -30.28
C GLU A 461 24.63 -7.95 -29.71
N CYS A 462 24.89 -7.91 -28.40
CA CYS A 462 25.30 -6.71 -27.67
C CYS A 462 26.77 -6.80 -27.22
N GLU A 463 27.62 -7.51 -27.96
CA GLU A 463 29.05 -7.58 -27.64
C GLU A 463 29.68 -6.18 -27.53
N GLY A 464 30.37 -5.94 -26.42
CA GLY A 464 31.01 -4.66 -26.12
C GLY A 464 30.05 -3.51 -25.81
N TYR A 465 28.77 -3.80 -25.51
CA TYR A 465 27.83 -2.77 -25.03
C TYR A 465 28.09 -2.43 -23.56
N ASN A 466 27.70 -1.24 -23.15
CA ASN A 466 27.66 -0.85 -21.74
C ASN A 466 26.51 -1.55 -21.02
N LEU A 467 26.70 -1.88 -19.74
CA LEU A 467 25.62 -2.35 -18.87
C LEU A 467 25.27 -1.26 -17.87
N ARG A 468 24.00 -0.84 -17.82
CA ARG A 468 23.52 0.16 -16.89
C ARG A 468 22.44 -0.43 -16.01
N VAL A 469 22.66 -0.48 -14.70
CA VAL A 469 21.65 -0.93 -13.74
C VAL A 469 21.09 0.29 -13.05
N VAL A 470 19.77 0.43 -13.03
CA VAL A 470 19.10 1.61 -12.45
C VAL A 470 17.94 1.20 -11.57
N GLY A 471 17.71 2.00 -10.53
CA GLY A 471 16.56 1.80 -9.65
C GLY A 471 16.38 2.98 -8.72
N HIS A 472 15.13 3.18 -8.29
CA HIS A 472 14.75 4.23 -7.36
C HIS A 472 14.32 3.63 -6.01
N SER A 473 14.58 4.33 -4.91
CA SER A 473 14.28 3.89 -3.55
C SER A 473 14.85 2.48 -3.30
N LEU A 474 14.05 1.52 -2.82
CA LEU A 474 14.46 0.12 -2.66
C LEU A 474 15.08 -0.48 -3.93
N GLY A 475 14.55 -0.15 -5.11
CA GLY A 475 15.08 -0.62 -6.38
C GLY A 475 16.51 -0.16 -6.62
N GLY A 476 16.88 1.03 -6.10
CA GLY A 476 18.25 1.55 -6.17
C GLY A 476 19.23 0.76 -5.29
N SER A 477 18.80 0.33 -4.11
CA SER A 477 19.59 -0.54 -3.22
C SER A 477 19.79 -1.93 -3.81
N ILE A 478 18.74 -2.50 -4.39
CA ILE A 478 18.81 -3.79 -5.10
C ILE A 478 19.74 -3.67 -6.32
N ALA A 479 19.65 -2.56 -7.06
CA ALA A 479 20.54 -2.26 -8.19
C ALA A 479 22.02 -2.20 -7.77
N ALA A 480 22.32 -1.59 -6.62
CA ALA A 480 23.68 -1.51 -6.12
C ALA A 480 24.25 -2.91 -5.79
N LEU A 481 23.53 -3.71 -5.00
CA LEU A 481 23.98 -5.06 -4.65
C LEU A 481 24.03 -6.01 -5.86
N LEU A 482 23.09 -5.88 -6.80
CA LEU A 482 23.15 -6.61 -8.07
C LEU A 482 24.39 -6.21 -8.89
N GLY A 483 24.68 -4.90 -8.96
CA GLY A 483 25.84 -4.38 -9.67
C GLY A 483 27.16 -4.91 -9.12
N ILE A 484 27.31 -4.94 -7.80
CA ILE A 484 28.48 -5.54 -7.12
C ILE A 484 28.69 -6.99 -7.56
N ARG A 485 27.62 -7.78 -7.69
CA ARG A 485 27.70 -9.17 -8.13
C ARG A 485 28.05 -9.33 -9.61
N LEU A 486 27.56 -8.42 -10.46
CA LEU A 486 27.74 -8.48 -11.90
C LEU A 486 29.07 -7.90 -12.39
N TYR A 487 29.69 -7.01 -11.61
CA TYR A 487 30.86 -6.24 -12.03
C TYR A 487 32.06 -7.11 -12.44
N GLY A 488 32.24 -8.27 -11.80
CA GLY A 488 33.31 -9.21 -12.16
C GLY A 488 33.18 -9.77 -13.59
N LYS A 489 31.94 -9.94 -14.08
CA LYS A 489 31.65 -10.43 -15.44
C LYS A 489 31.54 -9.30 -16.47
N PHE A 490 30.99 -8.16 -16.06
CA PHE A 490 30.68 -7.04 -16.95
C PHE A 490 31.39 -5.76 -16.48
N PRO A 491 32.66 -5.53 -16.86
CA PRO A 491 33.45 -4.39 -16.37
C PRO A 491 32.94 -3.03 -16.85
N ASN A 492 32.21 -2.97 -17.97
CA ASN A 492 31.56 -1.74 -18.46
C ASN A 492 30.23 -1.46 -17.73
N LEU A 493 29.98 -2.12 -16.60
CA LEU A 493 28.80 -1.92 -15.77
C LEU A 493 28.90 -0.61 -15.00
N HIS A 494 27.79 0.15 -14.96
CA HIS A 494 27.61 1.26 -14.03
C HIS A 494 26.23 1.21 -13.41
N VAL A 495 26.12 1.52 -12.11
CA VAL A 495 24.86 1.59 -11.38
C VAL A 495 24.49 3.04 -11.11
N TYR A 496 23.26 3.43 -11.45
CA TYR A 496 22.67 4.68 -10.99
C TYR A 496 21.52 4.40 -10.03
N SER A 497 21.76 4.63 -8.74
CA SER A 497 20.80 4.43 -7.66
C SER A 497 20.20 5.76 -7.22
N TYR A 498 18.89 5.95 -7.39
CA TYR A 498 18.19 7.20 -7.03
C TYR A 498 17.48 7.03 -5.69
N GLY A 499 17.80 7.87 -4.71
CA GLY A 499 17.25 7.79 -3.37
C GLY A 499 17.37 6.41 -2.69
N PRO A 500 18.48 5.65 -2.83
CA PRO A 500 18.55 4.28 -2.34
C PRO A 500 18.51 4.20 -0.81
N LEU A 501 17.98 3.09 -0.28
CA LEU A 501 18.16 2.75 1.13
C LEU A 501 19.62 2.33 1.39
N PRO A 502 20.17 2.61 2.60
CA PRO A 502 21.45 2.05 3.03
C PRO A 502 21.41 0.52 2.98
N CYS A 503 22.33 -0.10 2.25
CA CYS A 503 22.26 -1.54 1.95
C CYS A 503 23.53 -2.35 2.23
N VAL A 504 24.66 -1.68 2.45
CA VAL A 504 25.98 -2.29 2.75
C VAL A 504 26.73 -1.40 3.76
N ASP A 505 27.78 -1.94 4.39
CA ASP A 505 28.68 -1.17 5.25
C ASP A 505 29.61 -0.23 4.46
N SER A 506 30.32 0.64 5.18
CA SER A 506 31.19 1.65 4.59
C SER A 506 32.36 1.06 3.81
N VAL A 507 32.91 -0.09 4.21
CA VAL A 507 34.05 -0.71 3.52
C VAL A 507 33.63 -1.20 2.14
N VAL A 508 32.45 -1.83 2.05
CA VAL A 508 31.88 -2.26 0.78
C VAL A 508 31.45 -1.06 -0.07
N ALA A 509 30.83 -0.04 0.54
CA ALA A 509 30.41 1.18 -0.15
C ALA A 509 31.60 1.92 -0.80
N ASP A 510 32.70 2.09 -0.07
CA ASP A 510 33.93 2.70 -0.59
C ASP A 510 34.52 1.87 -1.73
N ALA A 511 34.49 0.54 -1.62
CA ALA A 511 35.04 -0.37 -2.61
C ALA A 511 34.29 -0.39 -3.95
N CYS A 512 33.01 0.00 -3.98
CA CYS A 512 32.20 0.06 -5.19
C CYS A 512 32.04 1.48 -5.79
N SER A 513 32.72 2.48 -5.22
CA SER A 513 32.60 3.90 -5.60
C SER A 513 32.93 4.18 -7.08
N ASP A 514 33.79 3.37 -7.71
CA ASP A 514 34.18 3.55 -9.12
C ASP A 514 33.05 3.26 -10.12
N PHE A 515 32.07 2.41 -9.76
CA PHE A 515 31.04 1.94 -10.70
C PHE A 515 29.60 2.08 -10.17
N ILE A 516 29.41 2.63 -8.97
CA ILE A 516 28.09 2.90 -8.38
C ILE A 516 27.98 4.38 -8.02
N THR A 517 27.00 5.05 -8.61
CA THR A 517 26.67 6.44 -8.29
C THR A 517 25.30 6.49 -7.61
N SER A 518 25.27 6.95 -6.36
CA SER A 518 24.04 7.20 -5.62
C SER A 518 23.64 8.67 -5.72
N ILE A 519 22.42 8.93 -6.22
CA ILE A 519 21.84 10.26 -6.37
C ILE A 519 20.84 10.47 -5.25
N ILE A 520 21.06 11.48 -4.41
CA ILE A 520 20.24 11.77 -3.24
C ILE A 520 19.76 13.22 -3.34
N HIS A 521 18.45 13.43 -3.22
CA HIS A 521 17.89 14.78 -3.24
C HIS A 521 17.70 15.30 -1.81
N ASP A 522 18.49 16.31 -1.43
CA ASP A 522 18.43 16.99 -0.12
C ASP A 522 18.40 16.01 1.08
N ASN A 523 17.25 15.95 1.75
CA ASN A 523 17.01 15.16 2.95
C ASN A 523 16.07 13.99 2.67
N GLU A 524 16.22 13.36 1.51
CA GLU A 524 15.42 12.22 1.09
C GLU A 524 15.28 11.15 2.20
N PHE A 525 14.04 10.72 2.45
CA PHE A 525 13.73 9.87 3.59
C PHE A 525 14.31 8.46 3.45
N SER A 526 14.23 7.87 2.26
CA SER A 526 14.69 6.51 2.00
C SER A 526 16.18 6.31 2.27
N THR A 527 17.01 7.29 1.95
CA THR A 527 18.47 7.25 2.18
C THR A 527 18.83 7.35 3.66
N ARG A 528 17.89 7.78 4.50
CA ARG A 528 18.05 7.91 5.95
C ARG A 528 17.42 6.75 6.71
N LEU A 529 16.68 5.86 6.05
CA LEU A 529 16.10 4.62 6.61
C LEU A 529 17.16 3.53 6.79
N SER A 530 18.13 3.73 7.71
CA SER A 530 18.99 2.63 8.16
C SER A 530 18.41 1.93 9.39
N VAL A 531 18.81 0.68 9.65
CA VAL A 531 18.48 -0.02 10.91
C VAL A 531 18.84 0.83 12.12
N GLY A 532 20.02 1.45 12.11
CA GLY A 532 20.44 2.39 13.17
C GLY A 532 19.57 3.64 13.27
N SER A 533 19.12 4.21 12.14
CA SER A 533 18.18 5.34 12.13
C SER A 533 16.79 4.93 12.62
N ILE A 534 16.33 3.73 12.34
CA ILE A 534 15.05 3.20 12.79
C ILE A 534 15.10 2.84 14.28
N LEU A 535 16.21 2.25 14.75
CA LEU A 535 16.44 2.00 16.17
C LEU A 535 16.55 3.31 16.97
N ARG A 536 17.21 4.34 16.41
CA ARG A 536 17.26 5.68 17.01
C ARG A 536 15.90 6.37 16.97
N LEU A 537 15.18 6.32 15.85
CA LEU A 537 13.82 6.86 15.72
C LEU A 537 12.88 6.20 16.73
N ARG A 538 12.99 4.88 16.89
CA ARG A 538 12.26 4.10 17.89
C ARG A 538 12.60 4.57 19.30
N ALA A 539 13.89 4.70 19.64
CA ALA A 539 14.33 5.16 20.95
C ALA A 539 13.84 6.59 21.23
N SER A 540 14.04 7.52 20.30
CA SER A 540 13.60 8.91 20.40
C SER A 540 12.08 9.06 20.49
N ALA A 541 11.32 8.26 19.75
CA ALA A 541 9.85 8.24 19.85
C ALA A 541 9.39 7.73 21.22
N ILE A 542 10.02 6.67 21.75
CA ILE A 542 9.73 6.16 23.10
C ILE A 542 10.07 7.21 24.17
N THR A 543 11.22 7.88 24.05
CA THR A 543 11.62 8.95 24.97
C THR A 543 10.64 10.13 24.92
N ALA A 544 10.30 10.62 23.73
CA ALA A 544 9.35 11.72 23.57
C ALA A 544 7.95 11.38 24.10
N LEU A 545 7.50 10.12 23.93
CA LEU A 545 6.25 9.63 24.51
C LEU A 545 6.32 9.54 26.04
N SER A 546 7.50 9.23 26.62
CA SER A 546 7.70 9.16 28.07
C SER A 546 7.80 10.51 28.77
N GLU A 547 8.23 11.55 28.05
CA GLU A 547 8.33 12.93 28.55
C GLU A 547 6.97 13.66 28.56
N ASN A 548 5.97 13.12 27.86
CA ASN A 548 4.63 13.69 27.84
C ASN A 548 3.84 13.23 29.08
N THR A 549 3.80 14.08 30.11
CA THR A 549 3.17 13.81 31.41
C THR A 549 1.64 13.66 31.35
N GLN A 550 1.02 13.95 30.19
CA GLN A 550 -0.40 13.71 29.92
C GLN A 550 -0.67 12.46 29.06
N ALA A 551 0.36 11.76 28.59
CA ALA A 551 0.15 10.55 27.79
C ALA A 551 -0.30 9.39 28.68
N ASP A 552 -1.41 8.76 28.28
CA ASP A 552 -2.03 7.64 28.99
C ASP A 552 -1.00 6.51 29.18
N THR A 553 -0.60 6.29 30.43
CA THR A 553 0.45 5.32 30.82
C THR A 553 0.12 3.90 30.34
N THR A 554 -1.16 3.61 30.15
CA THR A 554 -1.64 2.35 29.56
C THR A 554 -1.27 2.18 28.09
N LEU A 555 -1.20 3.28 27.33
CA LEU A 555 -0.87 3.32 25.91
C LEU A 555 0.64 3.17 25.71
N ILE A 556 1.44 3.81 26.57
CA ILE A 556 2.91 3.61 26.63
C ILE A 556 3.24 2.15 26.98
N LEU A 557 2.56 1.57 27.98
CA LEU A 557 2.75 0.17 28.38
C LEU A 557 2.28 -0.83 27.30
N ARG A 558 1.18 -0.53 26.58
CA ARG A 558 0.70 -1.36 25.46
C ARG A 558 1.65 -1.32 24.27
N LEU A 559 2.14 -0.14 23.89
CA LEU A 559 3.14 0.02 22.84
C LEU A 559 4.45 -0.67 23.24
N ALA A 560 4.97 -0.42 24.44
CA ALA A 560 6.17 -1.09 24.94
C ALA A 560 6.01 -2.62 24.93
N ARG A 561 4.86 -3.15 25.36
CA ARG A 561 4.57 -4.60 25.29
C ARG A 561 4.48 -5.12 23.86
N GLN A 562 3.81 -4.42 22.94
CA GLN A 562 3.73 -4.85 21.54
C GLN A 562 5.12 -4.83 20.86
N PHE A 563 5.94 -3.83 21.16
CA PHE A 563 7.31 -3.73 20.68
C PHE A 563 8.25 -4.79 21.29
N LEU A 564 8.03 -5.18 22.55
CA LEU A 564 8.76 -6.28 23.20
C LEU A 564 8.27 -7.65 22.72
N TYR A 565 6.97 -7.82 22.43
CA TYR A 565 6.41 -9.06 21.89
C TYR A 565 6.80 -9.33 20.44
N ALA A 566 6.88 -8.29 19.59
CA ALA A 566 7.40 -8.42 18.22
C ALA A 566 8.88 -8.87 18.17
N SER A 567 9.63 -8.56 19.24
CA SER A 567 10.98 -9.07 19.47
C SER A 567 10.98 -10.54 19.95
N LYS A 568 10.04 -10.93 20.84
CA LYS A 568 10.00 -12.25 21.48
C LYS A 568 9.32 -13.37 20.69
N ASN A 569 8.29 -13.08 19.89
CA ASN A 569 7.58 -14.10 19.08
C ASN A 569 8.35 -14.53 17.83
N ASN A 570 9.52 -13.94 17.58
CA ASN A 570 10.41 -14.27 16.47
C ASN A 570 11.63 -15.10 16.89
N SER A 571 11.74 -15.44 18.19
CA SER A 571 12.62 -16.49 18.67
C SER A 571 11.84 -17.80 18.74
N ILE A 572 11.74 -18.52 17.62
CA ILE A 572 11.40 -19.95 17.61
C ILE A 572 12.70 -20.74 17.44
N GLU A 573 12.95 -21.57 18.45
CA GLU A 573 13.80 -22.78 18.48
C GLU A 573 15.20 -22.67 17.85
N LEU A 574 16.13 -22.12 18.62
CA LEU A 574 17.45 -22.73 18.69
C LEU A 574 17.31 -24.04 19.45
N GLU A 575 17.11 -25.15 18.72
CA GLU A 575 17.42 -26.49 19.23
C GLU A 575 18.87 -26.46 19.76
N PRO A 576 19.10 -26.71 21.07
CA PRO A 576 20.45 -26.80 21.58
C PRO A 576 21.09 -28.08 21.05
N GLU A 577 22.10 -27.92 20.20
CA GLU A 577 23.05 -28.97 19.80
C GLU A 577 23.38 -29.90 20.99
N PRO A 578 23.19 -31.22 20.87
CA PRO A 578 23.44 -32.13 21.97
C PRO A 578 24.94 -32.19 22.27
N ALA A 579 25.30 -31.80 23.49
CA ALA A 579 26.63 -31.97 24.05
C ALA A 579 27.08 -33.43 23.92
N LYS A 580 28.16 -33.65 23.15
CA LYS A 580 28.90 -34.91 23.15
C LYS A 580 29.40 -35.17 24.57
N SER A 581 28.78 -36.11 25.28
CA SER A 581 29.38 -36.73 26.45
C SER A 581 29.61 -38.21 26.18
N SER A 582 30.88 -38.56 26.15
CA SER A 582 31.38 -39.90 26.12
C SER A 582 31.23 -40.54 27.51
N THR A 583 30.66 -41.74 27.53
CA THR A 583 31.03 -42.88 28.38
C THR A 583 30.35 -43.07 29.75
N ARG A 584 29.59 -44.18 29.79
CA ARG A 584 29.34 -45.15 30.89
C ARG A 584 28.38 -44.80 32.05
N SER A 585 27.15 -45.30 31.86
CA SER A 585 26.38 -46.19 32.75
C SER A 585 26.99 -46.57 34.11
N SER A 586 26.28 -46.18 35.19
CA SER A 586 25.89 -47.09 36.28
C SER A 586 24.76 -46.51 37.17
N LYS A 587 23.58 -47.11 37.04
CA LYS A 587 22.63 -47.55 38.08
C LYS A 587 22.87 -47.07 39.54
N VAL A 588 21.80 -46.53 40.19
CA VAL A 588 21.14 -47.01 41.45
C VAL A 588 20.70 -45.93 42.47
N ARG A 589 19.40 -46.05 42.85
CA ARG A 589 18.69 -45.79 44.14
C ARG A 589 18.34 -44.38 44.68
N THR A 590 17.03 -44.14 44.64
CA THR A 590 16.05 -43.94 45.75
C THR A 590 16.26 -42.91 46.89
N LYS A 591 15.17 -42.13 47.09
CA LYS A 591 14.51 -41.70 48.36
C LYS A 591 15.34 -40.77 49.27
N SER A 592 14.80 -39.79 50.00
CA SER A 592 13.45 -39.32 50.34
C SER A 592 13.60 -38.08 51.24
N LYS A 593 12.56 -37.22 51.32
CA LYS A 593 12.01 -36.49 52.50
C LYS A 593 13.01 -35.88 53.52
N SER A 594 12.87 -34.64 53.99
CA SER A 594 11.72 -34.21 54.78
C SER A 594 11.63 -32.69 54.97
N LEU A 595 10.41 -32.29 55.31
CA LEU A 595 9.93 -31.00 55.74
C LEU A 595 10.21 -30.77 57.25
N ALA A 596 10.31 -29.49 57.66
CA ALA A 596 9.65 -28.86 58.82
C ALA A 596 10.51 -28.22 59.95
N SER A 597 9.91 -27.13 60.48
CA SER A 597 10.11 -26.36 61.73
C SER A 597 11.18 -25.25 61.69
N MET A 598 10.86 -23.95 61.87
CA MET A 598 10.14 -23.15 62.88
C MET A 598 11.06 -22.53 63.96
N THR A 599 11.18 -21.20 63.86
CA THR A 599 11.11 -20.14 64.91
C THR A 599 12.10 -20.06 66.09
N GLY A 600 12.56 -18.83 66.34
CA GLY A 600 13.07 -18.30 67.64
C GLY A 600 14.15 -17.22 67.43
N MET A 601 13.82 -15.92 67.40
CA MET A 601 13.71 -14.92 68.50
C MET A 601 15.03 -14.17 68.86
N THR A 602 14.93 -12.82 68.81
CA THR A 602 15.50 -11.75 69.68
C THR A 602 17.04 -11.62 69.83
N GLU A 603 17.71 -10.49 69.99
CA GLU A 603 17.48 -9.06 70.37
C GLU A 603 18.82 -8.33 70.03
N ASP A 604 18.89 -7.16 69.38
CA ASP A 604 18.80 -5.77 69.90
C ASP A 604 20.17 -5.03 69.98
N LYS A 605 20.13 -3.69 69.91
CA LYS A 605 21.17 -2.63 70.11
C LYS A 605 21.75 -1.83 68.92
N THR A 606 21.04 -0.71 68.65
CA THR A 606 21.45 0.72 68.80
C THR A 606 22.69 1.37 68.14
N MET A 607 22.41 2.59 67.58
CA MET A 607 23.25 3.80 67.41
C MET A 607 24.36 3.76 66.33
N SER A 608 24.62 4.75 65.47
CA SER A 608 24.44 6.22 65.48
C SER A 608 24.74 6.79 64.05
N ILE A 609 23.97 7.75 63.53
CA ILE A 609 24.26 9.20 63.33
C ILE A 609 25.14 9.61 62.12
N SER A 610 24.55 10.53 61.32
CA SER A 610 25.12 11.64 60.49
C SER A 610 25.61 11.39 59.04
N ARG A 611 24.91 11.98 58.04
CA ARG A 611 25.21 13.21 57.23
C ARG A 611 26.25 12.93 56.11
N VAL A 612 25.91 12.93 54.80
CA VAL A 612 25.67 14.07 53.85
C VAL A 612 26.86 15.04 53.78
N PRO A 613 27.23 15.73 52.65
CA PRO A 613 26.82 15.74 51.22
C PRO A 613 28.04 15.44 50.28
N ILE A 614 28.03 15.44 48.94
CA ILE A 614 27.46 16.32 47.89
C ILE A 614 27.09 15.45 46.68
#